data_AF-A0A7X6RG18-F1
#
_entry.id   AF-A0A7X6RG18-F1
#
_cell.length_a   1.000
_cell.length_b   1.000
_cell.length_c   1.000
_cell.angle_alpha   90.00
_cell.angle_beta   90.00
_cell.angle_gamma   90.00
#
_symmetry.space_group_name_H-M   'P 1'
#
loop_
_entity.id
_entity.type
_entity.pdbx_description
1 polymer ?
#
loop_
_entity_poly.entity_id
_entity_poly.type
_entity_poly.pdbx_seq_one_letter_code
_entity_poly.pdbx_strand_id
1 'polypeptide(L)'
;MSGLATPLPLPCGRVLPNRLMKSALSEGLATADHAPDERLVRLYRRWGAGGFGLIVTGNVMIDRTQLGEPGNVVIEDDRDLAALTRWAKAAQDGGTPIWMQLNHPGRQANPLATRQRPVAPSALAAGIPGLPVPRALTDAEIRDLIHRFATAARIAEAAGFDGVQIHAAHGYLVSQFLSPLANQRTDDWGGDAQRRARFLLEVVRAVRSSVQPGFAVAVKLNSADFQRGGFTEDESRAVIEQLAGEQLDLIEISGGSYESPAMMGRAQTVSARTAAREAYFLEYADTVRTLAASVPLAVTGGFRSRAAMSDAIDSGVCDVVGLGRPSTVRPAAATDLLAGGIDVLRPPLISLGLRGRLARSSALRAVDGALDLQWHTDQLHRLGAGLDPDPARSPWSTAVTMLRRNGFDAFRSRRGAVGGDRGSTKFRIDKFRVERAIGRYLVNPGFAALDRIGVRSTFATELETIGRKSGQPRRVPVSVRFDDEGAWIICQHGMRSGWGNNVRANPAVRLRQNGRWRAATAELRPDDDVVARARAFAPHPALAPLTAAGFAALQTDPISVRVTFTDAPPSAGA
;
A
#
# COMPACT_ATOMS: atom_id res chain seq x y z
N MET A 1 31.88 -22.63 10.64
CA MET A 1 31.74 -21.23 10.19
C MET A 1 30.47 -21.18 9.36
N SER A 2 29.53 -20.27 9.64
CA SER A 2 28.25 -20.18 8.93
C SER A 2 28.48 -19.84 7.45
N GLY A 3 27.80 -20.53 6.53
CA GLY A 3 27.85 -20.25 5.10
C GLY A 3 27.40 -18.83 4.72
N LEU A 4 26.73 -18.11 5.62
CA LEU A 4 26.22 -16.75 5.38
C LEU A 4 27.29 -15.75 4.94
N ALA A 5 28.52 -15.86 5.45
CA ALA A 5 29.60 -14.92 5.13
C ALA A 5 30.36 -15.29 3.85
N THR A 6 30.02 -16.41 3.21
CA THR A 6 30.73 -16.88 2.02
C THR A 6 30.33 -16.04 0.79
N PRO A 7 31.29 -15.64 -0.05
CA PRO A 7 30.98 -15.02 -1.32
C PRO A 7 30.17 -15.95 -2.24
N LEU A 8 29.42 -15.37 -3.16
CA LEU A 8 28.66 -16.08 -4.18
C LEU A 8 29.02 -15.55 -5.58
N PRO A 9 29.72 -16.31 -6.42
CA PRO A 9 29.88 -15.97 -7.82
C PRO A 9 28.53 -16.07 -8.55
N LEU A 10 28.26 -15.10 -9.41
CA LEU A 10 27.07 -15.05 -10.26
C LEU A 10 27.44 -15.38 -11.72
N PRO A 11 26.49 -15.89 -12.53
CA PRO A 11 26.71 -16.18 -13.95
C PRO A 11 27.31 -15.03 -14.79
N CYS A 12 26.97 -13.78 -14.51
CA CYS A 12 27.53 -12.58 -15.17
C CYS A 12 28.99 -12.27 -14.79
N GLY A 13 29.62 -13.08 -13.94
CA GLY A 13 31.00 -12.90 -13.49
C GLY A 13 31.17 -11.96 -12.29
N ARG A 14 30.09 -11.37 -11.78
CA ARG A 14 30.11 -10.62 -10.51
C ARG A 14 30.13 -11.57 -9.31
N VAL A 15 30.56 -11.05 -8.16
CA VAL A 15 30.59 -11.80 -6.90
C VAL A 15 29.83 -11.01 -5.84
N LEU A 16 28.81 -11.62 -5.24
CA LEU A 16 28.20 -11.08 -4.03
C LEU A 16 29.14 -11.36 -2.84
N PRO A 17 29.46 -10.37 -1.98
CA PRO A 17 30.43 -10.55 -0.91
C PRO A 17 29.93 -11.45 0.22
N ASN A 18 28.62 -11.65 0.34
CA ASN A 18 28.00 -12.58 1.28
C ASN A 18 26.58 -12.99 0.82
N ARG A 19 25.94 -13.88 1.58
CA ARG A 19 24.67 -14.54 1.23
C ARG A 19 23.42 -13.78 1.71
N LEU A 20 23.56 -12.57 2.25
CA LEU A 20 22.45 -11.78 2.79
C LEU A 20 22.04 -10.66 1.83
N MET A 21 20.80 -10.69 1.37
CA MET A 21 20.24 -9.67 0.48
C MET A 21 19.23 -8.79 1.23
N LYS A 22 19.33 -7.47 1.11
CA LYS A 22 18.20 -6.57 1.37
C LYS A 22 17.24 -6.71 0.20
N SER A 23 16.09 -7.35 0.44
CA SER A 23 15.06 -7.53 -0.59
C SER A 23 14.27 -6.23 -0.82
N ALA A 24 13.63 -6.12 -1.97
CA ALA A 24 12.83 -4.96 -2.36
C ALA A 24 11.76 -4.61 -1.31
N LEU A 25 11.61 -3.31 -1.05
CA LEU A 25 10.61 -2.73 -0.14
C LEU A 25 10.04 -1.49 -0.81
N SER A 26 8.75 -1.18 -0.63
CA SER A 26 8.21 0.06 -1.20
C SER A 26 8.63 1.26 -0.36
N GLU A 27 9.50 2.12 -0.88
CA GLU A 27 9.94 3.33 -0.17
C GLU A 27 8.98 4.50 -0.37
N GLY A 28 8.48 4.71 -1.59
CA GLY A 28 7.61 5.87 -1.91
C GLY A 28 8.27 7.22 -1.61
N LEU A 29 9.55 7.38 -2.02
CA LEU A 29 10.40 8.53 -1.69
C LEU A 29 10.78 9.40 -2.90
N ALA A 30 10.28 9.12 -4.10
CA ALA A 30 10.54 9.96 -5.28
C ALA A 30 10.00 11.39 -5.11
N THR A 31 10.46 12.29 -5.97
CA THR A 31 9.90 13.64 -6.11
C THR A 31 8.51 13.60 -6.76
N ALA A 32 7.84 14.76 -6.85
CA ALA A 32 6.58 14.89 -7.58
C ALA A 32 6.71 14.55 -9.08
N ASP A 33 7.91 14.75 -9.64
CA ASP A 33 8.24 14.41 -11.03
C ASP A 33 8.72 12.95 -11.20
N HIS A 34 8.63 12.14 -10.13
CA HIS A 34 9.05 10.75 -10.08
C HIS A 34 10.57 10.53 -10.22
N ALA A 35 11.38 11.55 -9.95
CA ALA A 35 12.83 11.45 -9.91
C ALA A 35 13.33 10.99 -8.52
N PRO A 36 14.48 10.31 -8.42
CA PRO A 36 15.13 10.09 -7.14
C PRO A 36 15.75 11.40 -6.61
N ASP A 37 15.75 11.57 -5.29
CA ASP A 37 16.41 12.70 -4.62
C ASP A 37 17.27 12.25 -3.44
N GLU A 38 17.81 13.22 -2.69
CA GLU A 38 18.71 12.96 -1.56
C GLU A 38 18.10 12.06 -0.48
N ARG A 39 16.77 11.93 -0.40
CA ARG A 39 16.13 11.00 0.56
C ARG A 39 16.43 9.55 0.20
N LEU A 40 16.37 9.19 -1.07
CA LEU A 40 16.79 7.86 -1.52
C LEU A 40 18.29 7.66 -1.35
N VAL A 41 19.11 8.66 -1.70
CA VAL A 41 20.57 8.62 -1.51
C VAL A 41 20.91 8.33 -0.03
N ARG A 42 20.33 9.07 0.92
CA ARG A 42 20.57 8.85 2.36
C ARG A 42 20.11 7.47 2.81
N LEU A 43 18.92 7.04 2.41
CA LEU A 43 18.39 5.73 2.77
C LEU A 43 19.32 4.60 2.29
N TYR A 44 19.76 4.65 1.04
CA TYR A 44 20.59 3.60 0.44
C TYR A 44 22.03 3.65 0.92
N ARG A 45 22.55 4.82 1.33
CA ARG A 45 23.82 4.91 2.06
C ARG A 45 23.80 4.13 3.37
N ARG A 46 22.68 4.16 4.11
CA ARG A 46 22.53 3.41 5.38
C ARG A 46 22.54 1.90 5.14
N TRP A 47 21.89 1.42 4.08
CA TRP A 47 21.92 0.00 3.73
C TRP A 47 23.24 -0.42 3.09
N GLY A 48 23.85 0.43 2.27
CA GLY A 48 25.16 0.19 1.65
C GLY A 48 26.25 -0.07 2.68
N ALA A 49 26.26 0.70 3.76
CA ALA A 49 27.16 0.49 4.90
C ALA A 49 26.69 -0.64 5.85
N GLY A 50 25.57 -1.30 5.55
CA GLY A 50 24.92 -2.26 6.45
C GLY A 50 25.44 -3.69 6.37
N GLY A 51 26.43 -3.95 5.51
CA GLY A 51 27.09 -5.25 5.34
C GLY A 51 26.33 -6.26 4.49
N PHE A 52 25.29 -5.84 3.75
CA PHE A 52 24.54 -6.75 2.87
C PHE A 52 25.41 -7.22 1.70
N GLY A 53 25.18 -8.44 1.24
CA GLY A 53 25.75 -8.98 0.00
C GLY A 53 25.10 -8.40 -1.25
N LEU A 54 23.85 -7.98 -1.15
CA LEU A 54 23.12 -7.37 -2.24
C LEU A 54 22.02 -6.46 -1.70
N ILE A 55 21.81 -5.30 -2.34
CA ILE A 55 20.67 -4.42 -2.09
C ILE A 55 19.80 -4.38 -3.34
N VAL A 56 18.53 -4.73 -3.19
CA VAL A 56 17.53 -4.54 -4.25
C VAL A 56 16.67 -3.32 -3.94
N THR A 57 16.47 -2.46 -4.94
CA THR A 57 15.62 -1.29 -4.74
C THR A 57 14.16 -1.66 -4.52
N GLY A 58 13.33 -0.72 -4.04
CA GLY A 58 11.89 -0.83 -4.25
C GLY A 58 11.50 -0.65 -5.71
N ASN A 59 10.19 -0.67 -5.94
CA ASN A 59 9.61 -0.62 -7.29
C ASN A 59 10.01 0.67 -8.03
N VAL A 60 10.71 0.50 -9.14
CA VAL A 60 10.89 1.52 -10.17
C VAL A 60 9.93 1.21 -11.32
N MET A 61 9.08 2.17 -11.64
CA MET A 61 8.05 2.01 -12.68
C MET A 61 8.64 2.33 -14.05
N ILE A 62 8.27 1.53 -15.05
CA ILE A 62 8.70 1.70 -16.44
C ILE A 62 7.77 2.62 -17.26
N ASP A 63 6.68 3.08 -16.65
CA ASP A 63 5.64 3.87 -17.30
C ASP A 63 5.05 4.87 -16.29
N ARG A 64 5.21 6.17 -16.56
CA ARG A 64 4.74 7.26 -15.71
C ARG A 64 3.22 7.32 -15.59
N THR A 65 2.53 6.76 -16.58
CA THR A 65 1.07 6.70 -16.60
C THR A 65 0.54 5.61 -15.67
N GLN A 66 1.38 4.65 -15.27
CA GLN A 66 1.00 3.47 -14.48
C GLN A 66 1.82 3.41 -13.18
N LEU A 67 1.23 3.90 -12.09
CA LEU A 67 1.90 3.98 -10.79
C LEU A 67 1.25 3.05 -9.76
N GLY A 68 2.09 2.33 -9.01
CA GLY A 68 1.62 1.47 -7.91
C GLY A 68 1.38 2.25 -6.63
N GLU A 69 2.20 3.26 -6.36
CA GLU A 69 2.13 4.09 -5.16
C GLU A 69 2.57 5.53 -5.45
N PRO A 70 2.06 6.53 -4.70
CA PRO A 70 2.64 7.85 -4.71
C PRO A 70 4.13 7.79 -4.32
N GLY A 71 4.97 8.53 -5.05
CA GLY A 71 6.41 8.57 -4.81
C GLY A 71 7.17 7.35 -5.34
N ASN A 72 6.60 6.55 -6.25
CA ASN A 72 7.41 5.64 -7.08
C ASN A 72 8.36 6.45 -7.97
N VAL A 73 9.59 5.96 -8.10
CA VAL A 73 10.53 6.43 -9.13
C VAL A 73 10.09 5.87 -10.48
N VAL A 74 10.21 6.66 -11.55
CA VAL A 74 9.86 6.26 -12.91
C VAL A 74 11.08 6.42 -13.82
N ILE A 75 11.33 5.45 -14.69
CA ILE A 75 12.38 5.53 -15.72
C ILE A 75 11.76 5.24 -17.09
N GLU A 76 11.78 6.25 -17.95
CA GLU A 76 11.34 6.17 -19.36
C GLU A 76 12.44 6.62 -20.33
N ASP A 77 13.34 7.49 -19.84
CA ASP A 77 14.48 8.06 -20.57
C ASP A 77 15.59 8.48 -19.58
N ASP A 78 16.65 9.10 -20.08
CA ASP A 78 17.86 9.47 -19.35
C ASP A 78 17.78 10.81 -18.60
N ARG A 79 16.60 11.46 -18.53
CA ARG A 79 16.45 12.79 -17.90
C ARG A 79 16.96 12.87 -16.46
N ASP A 80 16.85 11.76 -15.71
CA ASP A 80 17.21 11.66 -14.31
C ASP A 80 18.55 10.93 -14.09
N LEU A 81 19.34 10.70 -15.14
CA LEU A 81 20.57 9.90 -15.11
C LEU A 81 21.51 10.32 -13.97
N ALA A 82 21.76 11.62 -13.82
CA ALA A 82 22.62 12.13 -12.75
C ALA A 82 22.10 11.82 -11.34
N ALA A 83 20.78 11.82 -11.15
CA ALA A 83 20.16 11.50 -9.86
C ALA A 83 20.18 9.98 -9.60
N LEU A 84 19.96 9.18 -10.64
CA LEU A 84 20.10 7.72 -10.61
C LEU A 84 21.54 7.30 -10.28
N THR A 85 22.54 7.98 -10.84
CA THR A 85 23.96 7.71 -10.54
C THR A 85 24.30 7.99 -9.09
N ARG A 86 23.81 9.09 -8.50
CA ARG A 86 23.99 9.35 -7.07
C ARG A 86 23.33 8.27 -6.21
N TRP A 87 22.19 7.75 -6.64
CA TRP A 87 21.48 6.69 -5.93
C TRP A 87 22.26 5.37 -5.96
N ALA A 88 22.71 4.91 -7.13
CA ALA A 88 23.54 3.71 -7.27
C ALA A 88 24.82 3.83 -6.41
N LYS A 89 25.53 4.95 -6.57
CA LYS A 89 26.78 5.23 -5.85
C LYS A 89 26.61 5.20 -4.33
N ALA A 90 25.47 5.63 -3.80
CA ALA A 90 25.25 5.68 -2.35
C ALA A 90 25.35 4.30 -1.67
N ALA A 91 24.90 3.23 -2.33
CA ALA A 91 25.05 1.87 -1.81
C ALA A 91 26.46 1.33 -2.03
N GLN A 92 27.02 1.59 -3.22
CA GLN A 92 28.34 1.11 -3.64
C GLN A 92 29.49 1.73 -2.83
N ASP A 93 29.37 2.99 -2.40
CA ASP A 93 30.33 3.65 -1.50
C ASP A 93 30.42 2.94 -0.13
N GLY A 94 29.39 2.17 0.25
CA GLY A 94 29.41 1.30 1.42
C GLY A 94 29.94 -0.12 1.15
N GLY A 95 30.32 -0.43 -0.11
CA GLY A 95 30.85 -1.72 -0.53
C GLY A 95 29.80 -2.76 -0.92
N THR A 96 28.53 -2.39 -1.08
CA THR A 96 27.44 -3.32 -1.40
C THR A 96 26.93 -3.12 -2.82
N PRO A 97 26.84 -4.17 -3.66
CA PRO A 97 26.24 -4.05 -4.98
C PRO A 97 24.73 -3.76 -4.89
N ILE A 98 24.23 -2.99 -5.85
CA ILE A 98 22.83 -2.54 -5.88
C ILE A 98 22.15 -2.88 -7.19
N TRP A 99 20.99 -3.54 -7.10
CA TRP A 99 20.15 -3.86 -8.25
C TRP A 99 18.84 -3.09 -8.20
N MET A 100 18.39 -2.61 -9.36
CA MET A 100 17.12 -1.90 -9.48
C MET A 100 15.96 -2.86 -9.76
N GLN A 101 14.90 -2.81 -8.95
CA GLN A 101 13.70 -3.60 -9.22
C GLN A 101 12.77 -2.88 -10.20
N LEU A 102 12.66 -3.40 -11.43
CA LEU A 102 11.79 -2.89 -12.47
C LEU A 102 10.39 -3.48 -12.33
N ASN A 103 9.37 -2.64 -12.44
CA ASN A 103 7.99 -3.04 -12.25
C ASN A 103 6.99 -2.28 -13.14
N HIS A 104 5.82 -2.87 -13.31
CA HIS A 104 4.62 -2.23 -13.83
C HIS A 104 3.41 -2.69 -12.99
N PRO A 105 2.56 -1.77 -12.49
CA PRO A 105 1.54 -2.12 -11.50
C PRO A 105 0.38 -2.96 -12.07
N GLY A 106 0.12 -2.83 -13.36
CA GLY A 106 -0.99 -3.50 -14.05
C GLY A 106 -2.33 -3.15 -13.44
N ARG A 107 -3.21 -4.14 -13.21
CA ARG A 107 -4.52 -3.93 -12.55
C ARG A 107 -4.47 -3.41 -11.11
N GLN A 108 -3.28 -3.35 -10.50
CA GLN A 108 -3.06 -2.81 -9.15
C GLN A 108 -2.64 -1.34 -9.15
N ALA A 109 -2.65 -0.66 -10.31
CA ALA A 109 -2.30 0.76 -10.38
C ALA A 109 -3.20 1.60 -9.46
N ASN A 110 -2.58 2.47 -8.68
CA ASN A 110 -3.25 3.19 -7.61
C ASN A 110 -3.94 4.44 -8.16
N PRO A 111 -5.28 4.55 -8.04
CA PRO A 111 -6.03 5.69 -8.57
C PRO A 111 -5.76 7.01 -7.83
N LEU A 112 -5.07 6.97 -6.68
CA LEU A 112 -4.58 8.16 -5.97
C LEU A 112 -3.22 8.62 -6.51
N ALA A 113 -2.46 7.72 -7.14
CA ALA A 113 -1.13 8.02 -7.70
C ALA A 113 -1.21 8.41 -9.18
N THR A 114 -2.10 7.77 -9.95
CA THR A 114 -2.32 8.07 -11.36
C THR A 114 -3.80 8.28 -11.65
N ARG A 115 -4.10 9.22 -12.57
CA ARG A 115 -5.47 9.43 -13.10
C ARG A 115 -5.77 8.58 -14.33
N GLN A 116 -4.76 7.88 -14.84
CA GLN A 116 -4.91 7.06 -16.03
C GLN A 116 -5.62 5.75 -15.70
N ARG A 117 -6.39 5.25 -16.66
CA ARG A 117 -7.05 3.95 -16.48
C ARG A 117 -5.97 2.87 -16.42
N PRO A 118 -6.00 1.99 -15.40
CA PRO A 118 -5.04 0.91 -15.32
C PRO A 118 -5.11 0.00 -16.54
N VAL A 119 -3.99 -0.60 -16.92
CA VAL A 119 -3.91 -1.60 -17.99
C VAL A 119 -3.53 -2.96 -17.43
N ALA A 120 -3.99 -4.04 -18.06
CA ALA A 120 -3.76 -5.41 -17.60
C ALA A 120 -3.89 -6.41 -18.77
N PRO A 121 -3.53 -7.70 -18.60
CA PRO A 121 -3.72 -8.70 -19.65
C PRO A 121 -5.19 -8.85 -20.07
N SER A 122 -6.12 -8.67 -19.12
CA SER A 122 -7.57 -8.75 -19.34
C SER A 122 -8.29 -7.66 -18.55
N ALA A 123 -9.51 -7.31 -18.98
CA ALA A 123 -10.34 -6.28 -18.34
C ALA A 123 -11.03 -6.79 -17.05
N LEU A 124 -10.23 -7.32 -16.11
CA LEU A 124 -10.68 -7.93 -14.87
C LEU A 124 -10.25 -7.05 -13.68
N ALA A 125 -11.22 -6.62 -12.86
CA ALA A 125 -10.93 -5.87 -11.65
C ALA A 125 -10.11 -6.71 -10.66
N ALA A 126 -9.19 -6.04 -9.97
CA ALA A 126 -8.56 -6.65 -8.79
C ALA A 126 -9.62 -6.88 -7.70
N GLY A 127 -9.44 -7.92 -6.89
CA GLY A 127 -10.25 -8.20 -5.70
C GLY A 127 -10.11 -7.17 -4.56
N ILE A 128 -9.53 -6.00 -4.84
CA ILE A 128 -9.23 -4.91 -3.91
C ILE A 128 -10.32 -3.84 -4.06
N PRO A 129 -11.11 -3.55 -3.01
CA PRO A 129 -12.16 -2.56 -3.07
C PRO A 129 -11.63 -1.17 -3.45
N GLY A 130 -12.26 -0.53 -4.45
CA GLY A 130 -11.95 0.84 -4.86
C GLY A 130 -10.99 0.98 -6.04
N LEU A 131 -10.38 -0.11 -6.51
CA LEU A 131 -9.61 -0.09 -7.76
C LEU A 131 -10.55 -0.14 -8.99
N PRO A 132 -10.29 0.67 -10.02
CA PRO A 132 -11.09 0.65 -11.24
C PRO A 132 -10.79 -0.61 -12.08
N VAL A 133 -11.77 -1.02 -12.90
CA VAL A 133 -11.58 -2.10 -13.87
C VAL A 133 -10.52 -1.68 -14.90
N PRO A 134 -9.43 -2.45 -15.08
CA PRO A 134 -8.41 -2.10 -16.04
C PRO A 134 -8.93 -2.21 -17.49
N ARG A 135 -8.19 -1.64 -18.43
CA ARG A 135 -8.33 -1.93 -19.85
C ARG A 135 -7.44 -3.11 -20.22
N ALA A 136 -7.91 -3.99 -21.09
CA ALA A 136 -7.07 -5.04 -21.66
C ALA A 136 -6.02 -4.45 -22.61
N LEU A 137 -4.78 -4.90 -22.49
CA LEU A 137 -3.67 -4.52 -23.37
C LEU A 137 -3.87 -5.11 -24.78
N THR A 138 -3.48 -4.35 -25.79
CA THR A 138 -3.33 -4.84 -27.17
C THR A 138 -1.96 -5.50 -27.36
N ASP A 139 -1.78 -6.31 -28.41
CA ASP A 139 -0.46 -6.92 -28.72
C ASP A 139 0.65 -5.87 -28.87
N ALA A 140 0.37 -4.76 -29.57
CA ALA A 140 1.32 -3.66 -29.74
C ALA A 140 1.74 -3.03 -28.39
N GLU A 141 0.79 -2.84 -27.47
CA GLU A 141 1.09 -2.31 -26.13
C GLU A 141 1.88 -3.30 -25.28
N ILE A 142 1.65 -4.61 -25.44
CA ILE A 142 2.44 -5.63 -24.75
C ILE A 142 3.90 -5.57 -25.20
N ARG A 143 4.14 -5.43 -26.51
CA ARG A 143 5.48 -5.27 -27.08
C ARG A 143 6.13 -3.95 -26.64
N ASP A 144 5.38 -2.85 -26.61
CA ASP A 144 5.86 -1.57 -26.08
C ASP A 144 6.31 -1.69 -24.61
N LEU A 145 5.52 -2.38 -23.77
CA LEU A 145 5.89 -2.61 -22.38
C LEU A 145 7.17 -3.45 -22.24
N ILE A 146 7.37 -4.47 -23.08
CA ILE A 146 8.63 -5.24 -23.15
C ILE A 146 9.81 -4.30 -23.48
N HIS A 147 9.66 -3.43 -24.47
CA HIS A 147 10.68 -2.43 -24.80
C HIS A 147 10.96 -1.43 -23.68
N ARG A 148 9.94 -1.03 -22.91
CA ARG A 148 10.11 -0.14 -21.75
C ARG A 148 10.90 -0.80 -20.62
N PHE A 149 10.68 -2.09 -20.34
CA PHE A 149 11.53 -2.84 -19.40
C PHE A 149 13.00 -2.83 -19.84
N ALA A 150 13.28 -3.12 -21.12
CA ALA A 150 14.64 -3.07 -21.67
C ALA A 150 15.25 -1.66 -21.61
N THR A 151 14.47 -0.63 -21.93
CA THR A 151 14.89 0.77 -21.88
C THR A 151 15.29 1.17 -20.46
N ALA A 152 14.45 0.85 -19.46
CA ALA A 152 14.74 1.13 -18.06
C ALA A 152 15.98 0.39 -17.56
N ALA A 153 16.20 -0.86 -17.99
CA ALA A 153 17.40 -1.62 -17.66
C ALA A 153 18.69 -0.99 -18.21
N ARG A 154 18.67 -0.56 -19.48
CA ARG A 154 19.80 0.15 -20.10
C ARG A 154 20.13 1.46 -19.38
N ILE A 155 19.11 2.20 -18.94
CA ILE A 155 19.32 3.44 -18.18
C ILE A 155 19.85 3.14 -16.77
N ALA A 156 19.37 2.07 -16.13
CA ALA A 156 19.93 1.62 -14.85
C ALA A 156 21.41 1.22 -14.98
N GLU A 157 21.78 0.52 -16.05
CA GLU A 157 23.18 0.22 -16.38
C GLU A 157 24.00 1.49 -16.59
N ALA A 158 23.51 2.43 -17.42
CA ALA A 158 24.19 3.69 -17.68
C ALA A 158 24.34 4.56 -16.40
N ALA A 159 23.39 4.45 -15.48
CA ALA A 159 23.46 5.13 -14.19
C ALA A 159 24.50 4.51 -13.23
N GLY A 160 24.98 3.30 -13.51
CA GLY A 160 25.98 2.60 -12.71
C GLY A 160 25.42 1.62 -11.68
N PHE A 161 24.17 1.19 -11.80
CA PHE A 161 23.68 0.05 -11.02
C PHE A 161 24.46 -1.23 -11.40
N ASP A 162 24.48 -2.22 -10.52
CA ASP A 162 25.19 -3.49 -10.77
C ASP A 162 24.30 -4.53 -11.49
N GLY A 163 23.00 -4.26 -11.56
CA GLY A 163 22.02 -5.13 -12.20
C GLY A 163 20.58 -4.64 -12.06
N VAL A 164 19.64 -5.43 -12.58
CA VAL A 164 18.20 -5.24 -12.42
C VAL A 164 17.51 -6.52 -11.95
N GLN A 165 16.38 -6.36 -11.27
CA GLN A 165 15.45 -7.43 -10.94
C GLN A 165 14.08 -7.15 -11.56
N ILE A 166 13.59 -8.07 -12.40
CA ILE A 166 12.25 -8.01 -12.99
C ILE A 166 11.24 -8.51 -11.94
N HIS A 167 10.24 -7.69 -11.61
CA HIS A 167 9.24 -8.07 -10.63
C HIS A 167 8.10 -8.90 -11.24
N ALA A 168 8.21 -10.23 -11.14
CA ALA A 168 7.25 -11.23 -11.62
C ALA A 168 6.39 -11.85 -10.51
N ALA A 169 6.09 -11.09 -9.46
CA ALA A 169 5.47 -11.58 -8.24
C ALA A 169 4.41 -10.59 -7.71
N HIS A 170 3.71 -10.99 -6.65
CA HIS A 170 2.80 -10.15 -5.88
C HIS A 170 1.62 -9.51 -6.65
N GLY A 171 1.20 -10.13 -7.75
CA GLY A 171 0.08 -9.65 -8.54
C GLY A 171 0.37 -8.40 -9.37
N TYR A 172 1.64 -8.03 -9.57
CA TYR A 172 2.04 -7.00 -10.54
C TYR A 172 1.92 -7.50 -11.98
N LEU A 173 2.09 -6.62 -12.98
CA LEU A 173 1.71 -6.92 -14.37
C LEU A 173 2.30 -8.24 -14.89
N VAL A 174 3.59 -8.49 -14.66
CA VAL A 174 4.24 -9.72 -15.11
C VAL A 174 3.59 -10.95 -14.46
N SER A 175 3.32 -10.90 -13.14
CA SER A 175 2.57 -11.94 -12.42
C SER A 175 1.12 -12.07 -12.90
N GLN A 176 0.49 -10.97 -13.33
CA GLN A 176 -0.87 -11.00 -13.91
C GLN A 176 -0.91 -11.78 -15.22
N PHE A 177 0.14 -11.72 -16.05
CA PHE A 177 0.22 -12.54 -17.27
C PHE A 177 0.30 -14.04 -16.94
N LEU A 178 1.04 -14.41 -15.89
CA LEU A 178 1.18 -15.81 -15.45
C LEU A 178 -0.12 -16.39 -14.89
N SER A 179 -0.90 -15.58 -14.18
CA SER A 179 -2.08 -16.04 -13.43
C SER A 179 -3.32 -16.19 -14.33
N PRO A 180 -3.96 -17.37 -14.38
CA PRO A 180 -5.21 -17.56 -15.11
C PRO A 180 -6.40 -16.77 -14.52
N LEU A 181 -6.29 -16.27 -13.28
CA LEU A 181 -7.28 -15.38 -12.67
C LEU A 181 -7.17 -13.93 -13.15
N ALA A 182 -6.05 -13.56 -13.77
CA ALA A 182 -5.79 -12.21 -14.26
C ALA A 182 -5.64 -12.15 -15.79
N ASN A 183 -5.31 -13.27 -16.41
CA ASN A 183 -5.12 -13.41 -17.86
C ASN A 183 -6.09 -14.43 -18.45
N GLN A 184 -7.17 -13.92 -19.03
CA GLN A 184 -8.19 -14.67 -19.79
C GLN A 184 -8.05 -14.43 -21.30
N ARG A 185 -6.86 -14.08 -21.77
CA ARG A 185 -6.62 -13.88 -23.21
C ARG A 185 -6.66 -15.23 -23.94
N THR A 186 -6.98 -15.16 -25.22
CA THR A 186 -7.02 -16.31 -26.14
C THR A 186 -6.00 -16.18 -27.27
N ASP A 187 -5.12 -15.17 -27.21
CA ASP A 187 -4.04 -14.93 -28.16
C ASP A 187 -2.71 -15.51 -27.66
N ASP A 188 -1.61 -15.15 -28.33
CA ASP A 188 -0.25 -15.64 -28.02
C ASP A 188 0.22 -15.30 -26.60
N TRP A 189 -0.45 -14.38 -25.90
CA TRP A 189 -0.10 -13.94 -24.57
C TRP A 189 -0.96 -14.57 -23.47
N GLY A 190 -1.86 -15.50 -23.78
CA GLY A 190 -2.67 -16.19 -22.77
C GLY A 190 -3.31 -17.51 -23.23
N GLY A 191 -4.20 -18.04 -22.41
CA GLY A 191 -4.75 -19.39 -22.58
C GLY A 191 -4.00 -20.39 -21.71
N ASP A 192 -3.14 -21.22 -22.30
CA ASP A 192 -2.35 -22.20 -21.54
C ASP A 192 -1.16 -21.59 -20.79
N ALA A 193 -0.56 -22.37 -19.89
CA ALA A 193 0.54 -21.91 -19.05
C ALA A 193 1.77 -21.45 -19.84
N GLN A 194 2.05 -22.09 -20.99
CA GLN A 194 3.17 -21.74 -21.86
C GLN A 194 2.99 -20.35 -22.49
N ARG A 195 1.82 -20.08 -23.07
CA ARG A 195 1.50 -18.75 -23.64
C ARG A 195 1.42 -17.66 -22.56
N ARG A 196 0.94 -18.00 -21.35
CA ARG A 196 0.94 -17.07 -20.20
C ARG A 196 2.36 -16.72 -19.71
N ALA A 197 3.30 -17.67 -19.77
CA ALA A 197 4.71 -17.44 -19.42
C ALA A 197 5.45 -16.55 -20.44
N ARG A 198 4.96 -16.46 -21.68
CA ARG A 198 5.61 -15.75 -22.79
C ARG A 198 5.99 -14.31 -22.43
N PHE A 199 5.10 -13.55 -21.78
CA PHE A 199 5.37 -12.16 -21.43
C PHE A 199 6.62 -12.02 -20.54
N LEU A 200 6.76 -12.86 -19.51
CA LEU A 200 7.93 -12.85 -18.63
C LEU A 200 9.20 -13.19 -19.41
N LEU A 201 9.19 -14.26 -20.21
CA LEU A 201 10.35 -14.70 -20.97
C LEU A 201 10.81 -13.64 -21.99
N GLU A 202 9.87 -13.01 -22.68
CA GLU A 202 10.18 -11.94 -23.63
C GLU A 202 10.74 -10.69 -22.92
N VAL A 203 10.23 -10.34 -21.73
CA VAL A 203 10.83 -9.27 -20.90
C VAL A 203 12.27 -9.62 -20.50
N VAL A 204 12.52 -10.84 -20.03
CA VAL A 204 13.86 -11.31 -19.64
C VAL A 204 14.82 -11.22 -20.83
N ARG A 205 14.42 -11.75 -21.99
CA ARG A 205 15.23 -11.73 -23.22
C ARG A 205 15.51 -10.31 -23.70
N ALA A 206 14.51 -9.44 -23.70
CA ALA A 206 14.66 -8.05 -24.12
C ALA A 206 15.61 -7.28 -23.19
N VAL A 207 15.43 -7.42 -21.87
CA VAL A 207 16.33 -6.82 -20.87
C VAL A 207 17.75 -7.34 -21.05
N ARG A 208 17.94 -8.65 -21.08
CA ARG A 208 19.27 -9.27 -21.23
C ARG A 208 19.98 -8.83 -22.50
N SER A 209 19.27 -8.72 -23.62
CA SER A 209 19.83 -8.28 -24.91
C SER A 209 20.17 -6.79 -24.96
N SER A 210 19.65 -5.99 -24.01
CA SER A 210 19.82 -4.53 -23.98
C SER A 210 20.96 -4.03 -23.08
N VAL A 211 21.57 -4.91 -22.30
CA VAL A 211 22.58 -4.61 -21.27
C VAL A 211 23.83 -5.48 -21.43
N GLN A 212 24.98 -5.01 -20.96
CA GLN A 212 26.27 -5.70 -21.10
C GLN A 212 26.30 -7.04 -20.36
N PRO A 213 27.04 -8.06 -20.82
CA PRO A 213 27.10 -9.38 -20.18
C PRO A 213 27.45 -9.35 -18.68
N GLY A 214 28.24 -8.37 -18.24
CA GLY A 214 28.61 -8.19 -16.83
C GLY A 214 27.59 -7.46 -15.95
N PHE A 215 26.47 -7.00 -16.51
CA PHE A 215 25.36 -6.39 -15.77
C PHE A 215 24.35 -7.47 -15.39
N ALA A 216 24.02 -7.57 -14.10
CA ALA A 216 23.22 -8.69 -13.61
C ALA A 216 21.73 -8.54 -13.97
N VAL A 217 21.07 -9.65 -14.31
CA VAL A 217 19.64 -9.72 -14.59
C VAL A 217 19.01 -10.81 -13.73
N ALA A 218 18.03 -10.43 -12.91
CA ALA A 218 17.34 -11.33 -12.00
C ALA A 218 15.82 -11.27 -12.16
N VAL A 219 15.13 -12.30 -11.67
CA VAL A 219 13.67 -12.35 -11.63
C VAL A 219 13.21 -12.63 -10.20
N LYS A 220 12.19 -11.91 -9.73
CA LYS A 220 11.47 -12.23 -8.50
C LYS A 220 10.14 -12.89 -8.83
N LEU A 221 9.97 -14.16 -8.48
CA LEU A 221 8.82 -14.98 -8.85
C LEU A 221 8.02 -15.42 -7.61
N ASN A 222 6.70 -15.54 -7.77
CA ASN A 222 5.82 -16.14 -6.76
C ASN A 222 5.91 -17.67 -6.78
N SER A 223 5.99 -18.32 -5.62
CA SER A 223 5.83 -19.78 -5.53
C SER A 223 4.43 -20.23 -5.95
N ALA A 224 3.41 -19.46 -5.57
CA ALA A 224 2.01 -19.58 -5.99
C ALA A 224 1.21 -18.31 -5.65
N ASP A 225 0.00 -18.18 -6.21
CA ASP A 225 -0.94 -17.08 -5.89
C ASP A 225 -1.75 -17.32 -4.59
N PHE A 226 -1.78 -18.56 -4.07
CA PHE A 226 -2.61 -18.98 -2.93
C PHE A 226 -4.10 -18.62 -3.08
N GLN A 227 -4.59 -18.67 -4.32
CA GLN A 227 -5.98 -18.48 -4.69
C GLN A 227 -6.44 -19.71 -5.47
N ARG A 228 -7.69 -20.16 -5.23
CA ARG A 228 -8.25 -21.29 -5.95
C ARG A 228 -8.36 -20.94 -7.44
N GLY A 229 -7.72 -21.73 -8.28
CA GLY A 229 -7.67 -21.51 -9.73
C GLY A 229 -6.71 -20.40 -10.17
N GLY A 230 -5.78 -19.96 -9.31
CA GLY A 230 -4.68 -19.04 -9.67
C GLY A 230 -3.41 -19.75 -10.11
N PHE A 231 -2.31 -19.00 -10.21
CA PHE A 231 -0.99 -19.54 -10.55
C PHE A 231 -0.56 -20.59 -9.52
N THR A 232 -0.33 -21.82 -9.99
CA THR A 232 -0.05 -22.99 -9.15
C THR A 232 1.45 -23.21 -8.94
N GLU A 233 1.81 -24.05 -7.96
CA GLU A 233 3.21 -24.45 -7.76
C GLU A 233 3.78 -25.20 -8.96
N ASP A 234 2.98 -26.04 -9.63
CA ASP A 234 3.38 -26.76 -10.84
C ASP A 234 3.64 -25.82 -12.02
N GLU A 235 2.78 -24.83 -12.22
CA GLU A 235 3.01 -23.79 -13.24
C GLU A 235 4.25 -22.96 -12.89
N SER A 236 4.48 -22.69 -11.61
CA SER A 236 5.67 -21.96 -11.15
C SER A 236 6.96 -22.76 -11.35
N ARG A 237 6.96 -24.08 -11.09
CA ARG A 237 8.09 -24.99 -11.42
C ARG A 237 8.40 -24.96 -12.91
N ALA A 238 7.38 -25.08 -13.77
CA ALA A 238 7.55 -25.04 -15.23
C ALA A 238 8.07 -23.68 -15.71
N VAL A 239 7.69 -22.58 -15.06
CA VAL A 239 8.26 -21.25 -15.34
C VAL A 239 9.72 -21.18 -14.89
N ILE A 240 10.08 -21.71 -13.72
CA ILE A 240 11.47 -21.75 -13.25
C ILE A 240 12.36 -22.56 -14.18
N GLU A 241 11.89 -23.71 -14.66
CA GLU A 241 12.62 -24.53 -15.63
C GLU A 241 12.88 -23.75 -16.93
N GLN A 242 11.88 -23.04 -17.45
CA GLN A 242 12.06 -22.17 -18.62
C GLN A 242 13.05 -21.03 -18.34
N LEU A 243 12.96 -20.39 -17.17
CA LEU A 243 13.87 -19.32 -16.76
C LEU A 243 15.31 -19.81 -16.54
N ALA A 244 15.51 -21.06 -16.12
CA ALA A 244 16.83 -21.67 -15.96
C ALA A 244 17.54 -21.90 -17.31
N GLY A 245 16.77 -21.98 -18.40
CA GLY A 245 17.28 -21.96 -19.78
C GLY A 245 17.60 -20.55 -20.31
N GLU A 246 17.24 -19.50 -19.58
CA GLU A 246 17.59 -18.12 -19.90
C GLU A 246 18.86 -17.68 -19.17
N GLN A 247 19.49 -16.60 -19.62
CA GLN A 247 20.72 -16.05 -19.03
C GLN A 247 20.41 -15.16 -17.82
N LEU A 248 19.95 -15.76 -16.72
CA LEU A 248 19.69 -15.09 -15.44
C LEU A 248 20.82 -15.27 -14.44
N ASP A 249 20.98 -14.28 -13.59
CA ASP A 249 22.00 -14.24 -12.53
C ASP A 249 21.48 -14.66 -11.16
N LEU A 250 20.17 -14.56 -10.95
CA LEU A 250 19.52 -14.91 -9.70
C LEU A 250 18.00 -15.06 -9.93
N ILE A 251 17.41 -16.10 -9.35
CA ILE A 251 15.95 -16.19 -9.21
C ILE A 251 15.60 -16.03 -7.73
N GLU A 252 14.78 -15.03 -7.41
CA GLU A 252 14.26 -14.82 -6.07
C GLU A 252 12.86 -15.41 -5.93
N ILE A 253 12.71 -16.38 -5.02
CA ILE A 253 11.44 -16.96 -4.63
C ILE A 253 10.81 -16.14 -3.51
N SER A 254 9.56 -15.74 -3.73
CA SER A 254 8.67 -15.07 -2.79
C SER A 254 7.27 -15.71 -2.86
N GLY A 255 6.28 -15.22 -2.12
CA GLY A 255 4.90 -15.70 -2.34
C GLY A 255 3.80 -14.86 -1.73
N GLY A 256 2.64 -14.92 -2.38
CA GLY A 256 1.44 -14.15 -2.07
C GLY A 256 1.12 -13.07 -3.11
N SER A 257 -0.05 -12.46 -2.99
CA SER A 257 -0.48 -11.29 -3.78
C SER A 257 -1.19 -10.28 -2.86
N TYR A 258 -1.49 -9.06 -3.32
CA TYR A 258 -2.28 -8.13 -2.49
C TYR A 258 -3.70 -8.65 -2.22
N GLU A 259 -4.22 -9.54 -3.07
CA GLU A 259 -5.54 -10.18 -2.93
C GLU A 259 -5.51 -11.40 -2.01
N SER A 260 -4.38 -12.11 -1.95
CA SER A 260 -4.10 -13.15 -0.95
C SER A 260 -2.79 -12.81 -0.25
N PRO A 261 -2.81 -11.93 0.78
CA PRO A 261 -1.61 -11.35 1.36
C PRO A 261 -0.89 -12.32 2.30
N ALA A 262 -0.48 -13.47 1.79
CA ALA A 262 0.54 -14.32 2.41
C ALA A 262 1.77 -13.47 2.73
N MET A 263 2.11 -12.50 1.87
CA MET A 263 3.13 -11.46 2.05
C MET A 263 3.01 -10.66 3.35
N MET A 264 1.81 -10.17 3.71
CA MET A 264 1.62 -9.19 4.79
C MET A 264 1.61 -9.79 6.20
N GLY A 265 1.74 -11.11 6.35
CA GLY A 265 1.75 -11.76 7.67
C GLY A 265 0.39 -11.62 8.37
N ARG A 266 -0.50 -12.60 8.17
CA ARG A 266 -1.82 -12.53 8.84
C ARG A 266 -1.63 -12.55 10.36
N ALA A 267 -2.26 -11.61 11.06
CA ALA A 267 -2.11 -11.44 12.50
C ALA A 267 -2.73 -12.61 13.29
N GLN A 268 -1.87 -13.49 13.85
CA GLN A 268 -2.05 -14.29 15.08
C GLN A 268 -0.79 -15.14 15.34
N THR A 269 -0.32 -15.14 16.61
CA THR A 269 0.84 -15.85 17.24
C THR A 269 2.12 -16.03 16.42
N VAL A 270 3.16 -15.29 16.79
CA VAL A 270 4.29 -14.86 15.94
C VAL A 270 5.39 -15.91 15.73
N SER A 271 5.69 -16.76 16.70
CA SER A 271 6.84 -17.68 16.62
C SER A 271 6.57 -18.90 15.72
N ALA A 272 5.52 -19.66 16.01
CA ALA A 272 5.18 -20.88 15.26
C ALA A 272 4.85 -20.60 13.78
N ARG A 273 4.27 -19.43 13.48
CA ARG A 273 3.89 -19.05 12.11
C ARG A 273 5.05 -18.57 11.27
N THR A 274 6.00 -17.83 11.86
CA THR A 274 7.18 -17.37 11.13
C THR A 274 8.02 -18.57 10.73
N ALA A 275 8.23 -19.52 11.65
CA ALA A 275 8.87 -20.80 11.35
C ALA A 275 8.12 -21.59 10.26
N ALA A 276 6.79 -21.71 10.34
CA ALA A 276 6.00 -22.40 9.30
C ALA A 276 6.07 -21.72 7.92
N ARG A 277 6.23 -20.40 7.88
CA ARG A 277 6.36 -19.63 6.63
C ARG A 277 7.75 -19.74 6.04
N GLU A 278 8.78 -19.63 6.88
CA GLU A 278 10.17 -19.92 6.50
C GLU A 278 10.25 -21.34 5.92
N ALA A 279 9.71 -22.33 6.64
CA ALA A 279 9.62 -23.72 6.19
C ALA A 279 8.89 -23.86 4.85
N TYR A 280 7.72 -23.22 4.67
CA TYR A 280 7.00 -23.32 3.40
C TYR A 280 7.81 -22.84 2.18
N PHE A 281 8.49 -21.69 2.28
CA PHE A 281 9.28 -21.19 1.16
C PHE A 281 10.54 -22.00 0.92
N LEU A 282 11.13 -22.56 1.98
CA LEU A 282 12.28 -23.46 1.89
C LEU A 282 11.88 -24.81 1.27
N GLU A 283 10.76 -25.40 1.70
CA GLU A 283 10.20 -26.62 1.09
C GLU A 283 9.94 -26.41 -0.40
N TYR A 284 9.31 -25.29 -0.77
CA TYR A 284 9.11 -24.97 -2.18
C TYR A 284 10.46 -24.77 -2.92
N ALA A 285 11.40 -24.02 -2.35
CA ALA A 285 12.71 -23.78 -2.94
C ALA A 285 13.49 -25.08 -3.18
N ASP A 286 13.45 -26.02 -2.24
CA ASP A 286 14.05 -27.35 -2.37
C ASP A 286 13.52 -28.07 -3.60
N THR A 287 12.21 -27.99 -3.79
CA THR A 287 11.54 -28.69 -4.89
C THR A 287 11.84 -28.11 -6.29
N VAL A 288 12.38 -26.89 -6.37
CA VAL A 288 12.78 -26.23 -7.63
C VAL A 288 14.31 -26.14 -7.78
N ARG A 289 15.07 -26.58 -6.77
CA ARG A 289 16.53 -26.49 -6.75
C ARG A 289 17.17 -27.17 -7.95
N THR A 290 16.70 -28.37 -8.30
CA THR A 290 17.20 -29.14 -9.44
C THR A 290 16.83 -28.52 -10.78
N LEU A 291 15.64 -27.92 -10.87
CA LEU A 291 15.17 -27.21 -12.07
C LEU A 291 16.00 -25.95 -12.33
N ALA A 292 16.40 -25.25 -11.28
CA ALA A 292 17.23 -24.04 -11.34
C ALA A 292 18.73 -24.34 -11.14
N ALA A 293 19.23 -25.53 -11.47
CA ALA A 293 20.61 -25.92 -11.15
C ALA A 293 21.70 -24.96 -11.69
N SER A 294 21.42 -24.28 -12.81
CA SER A 294 22.32 -23.32 -13.45
C SER A 294 22.25 -21.89 -12.88
N VAL A 295 21.24 -21.57 -12.05
CA VAL A 295 20.97 -20.21 -11.59
C VAL A 295 20.92 -20.16 -10.06
N PRO A 296 21.65 -19.25 -9.41
CA PRO A 296 21.53 -19.08 -7.97
C PRO A 296 20.09 -18.76 -7.52
N LEU A 297 19.69 -19.32 -6.37
CA LEU A 297 18.36 -19.12 -5.79
C LEU A 297 18.41 -18.21 -4.57
N ALA A 298 17.63 -17.14 -4.58
CA ALA A 298 17.33 -16.35 -3.39
C ALA A 298 15.97 -16.73 -2.81
N VAL A 299 15.85 -16.77 -1.48
CA VAL A 299 14.56 -16.97 -0.80
C VAL A 299 14.25 -15.81 0.12
N THR A 300 13.08 -15.20 -0.08
CA THR A 300 12.56 -14.14 0.80
C THR A 300 11.24 -14.58 1.41
N GLY A 301 11.28 -14.95 2.69
CA GLY A 301 10.18 -15.71 3.28
C GLY A 301 9.78 -15.36 4.71
N GLY A 302 10.42 -14.39 5.37
CA GLY A 302 10.13 -14.11 6.77
C GLY A 302 11.26 -14.44 7.76
N PHE A 303 12.45 -14.79 7.26
CA PHE A 303 13.66 -15.05 8.05
C PHE A 303 13.85 -14.09 9.23
N ARG A 304 14.00 -14.64 10.44
CA ARG A 304 14.30 -13.88 11.67
C ARG A 304 15.55 -14.32 12.40
N SER A 305 15.88 -15.61 12.44
CA SER A 305 17.02 -16.11 13.20
C SER A 305 18.22 -16.38 12.32
N ARG A 306 19.41 -16.04 12.83
CA ARG A 306 20.69 -16.35 12.17
C ARG A 306 20.86 -17.85 11.92
N ALA A 307 20.39 -18.69 12.85
CA ALA A 307 20.41 -20.14 12.72
C ALA A 307 19.60 -20.59 11.50
N ALA A 308 18.33 -20.20 11.37
CA ALA A 308 17.50 -20.59 10.23
C ALA A 308 18.07 -20.08 8.89
N MET A 309 18.67 -18.89 8.89
CA MET A 309 19.35 -18.36 7.69
C MET A 309 20.60 -19.18 7.35
N SER A 310 21.39 -19.60 8.34
CA SER A 310 22.57 -20.45 8.13
C SER A 310 22.17 -21.83 7.64
N ASP A 311 21.19 -22.46 8.29
CA ASP A 311 20.67 -23.77 7.90
C ASP A 311 20.14 -23.77 6.45
N ALA A 312 19.47 -22.69 6.03
CA ALA A 312 18.98 -22.53 4.65
C ALA A 312 20.09 -22.39 3.60
N ILE A 313 21.26 -21.86 3.96
CA ILE A 313 22.42 -21.79 3.08
C ILE A 313 23.21 -23.10 3.12
N ASP A 314 23.49 -23.61 4.33
CA ASP A 314 24.35 -24.76 4.57
C ASP A 314 23.72 -26.08 4.06
N SER A 315 22.38 -26.16 4.01
CA SER A 315 21.65 -27.27 3.38
C SER A 315 21.60 -27.19 1.85
N GLY A 316 21.98 -26.07 1.23
CA GLY A 316 21.97 -25.87 -0.23
C GLY A 316 20.58 -25.61 -0.85
N VAL A 317 19.53 -25.49 -0.03
CA VAL A 317 18.17 -25.20 -0.50
C VAL A 317 18.06 -23.81 -1.14
N CYS A 318 18.90 -22.86 -0.72
CA CYS A 318 19.06 -21.58 -1.39
C CYS A 318 20.49 -21.05 -1.29
N ASP A 319 20.83 -20.14 -2.19
CA ASP A 319 22.14 -19.48 -2.27
C ASP A 319 22.16 -18.11 -1.62
N VAL A 320 20.99 -17.47 -1.44
CA VAL A 320 20.86 -16.13 -0.88
C VAL A 320 19.62 -16.04 -0.01
N VAL A 321 19.76 -15.44 1.18
CA VAL A 321 18.66 -15.14 2.09
C VAL A 321 18.24 -13.68 1.95
N GLY A 322 16.98 -13.44 1.63
CA GLY A 322 16.44 -12.09 1.50
C GLY A 322 15.73 -11.57 2.76
N LEU A 323 16.11 -10.36 3.18
CA LEU A 323 15.58 -9.64 4.33
C LEU A 323 14.87 -8.36 3.89
N GLY A 324 13.55 -8.32 4.12
CA GLY A 324 12.71 -7.12 3.93
C GLY A 324 12.59 -6.32 5.23
N ARG A 325 11.39 -6.34 5.85
CA ARG A 325 11.01 -5.55 7.04
C ARG A 325 12.10 -5.35 8.12
N PRO A 326 12.89 -6.37 8.55
CA PRO A 326 13.95 -6.14 9.53
C PRO A 326 14.96 -5.04 9.15
N SER A 327 15.28 -4.88 7.86
CA SER A 327 16.26 -3.89 7.39
C SER A 327 15.76 -2.44 7.53
N THR A 328 14.45 -2.23 7.71
CA THR A 328 13.86 -0.89 7.97
C THR A 328 14.16 -0.39 9.38
N VAL A 329 14.36 -1.31 10.33
CA VAL A 329 14.60 -1.00 11.74
C VAL A 329 16.08 -1.13 12.08
N ARG A 330 16.78 -2.06 11.41
CA ARG A 330 18.21 -2.28 11.56
C ARG A 330 18.88 -2.26 10.18
N PRO A 331 19.29 -1.08 9.68
CA PRO A 331 20.00 -0.97 8.40
C PRO A 331 21.30 -1.77 8.36
N ALA A 332 21.96 -1.96 9.51
CA ALA A 332 23.19 -2.75 9.67
C ALA A 332 22.95 -4.24 10.01
N ALA A 333 21.74 -4.76 9.76
CA ALA A 333 21.37 -6.12 10.16
C ALA A 333 22.30 -7.20 9.61
N ALA A 334 22.86 -7.04 8.40
CA ALA A 334 23.76 -8.03 7.83
C ALA A 334 25.10 -8.06 8.57
N THR A 335 25.73 -6.91 8.83
CA THR A 335 26.93 -6.83 9.69
C THR A 335 26.70 -7.49 11.04
N ASP A 336 25.59 -7.16 11.72
CA ASP A 336 25.27 -7.71 13.04
C ASP A 336 25.10 -9.24 13.01
N LEU A 337 24.42 -9.77 11.98
CA LEU A 337 24.21 -11.21 11.81
C LEU A 337 25.52 -11.94 11.47
N LEU A 338 26.35 -11.39 10.59
CA LEU A 338 27.60 -12.00 10.16
C LEU A 338 28.62 -12.04 11.31
N ALA A 339 28.74 -10.95 12.08
CA ALA A 339 29.60 -10.87 13.24
C ALA A 339 29.09 -11.68 14.45
N GLY A 340 27.82 -12.09 14.44
CA GLY A 340 27.18 -12.74 15.58
C GLY A 340 26.84 -11.80 16.74
N GLY A 341 26.74 -10.50 16.46
CA GLY A 341 26.22 -9.52 17.41
C GLY A 341 24.71 -9.66 17.62
N ILE A 342 23.99 -10.34 16.72
CA ILE A 342 22.58 -10.65 16.88
C ILE A 342 22.22 -12.02 16.32
N ASP A 343 21.45 -12.79 17.08
CA ASP A 343 20.94 -14.10 16.64
C ASP A 343 19.52 -14.04 16.11
N VAL A 344 18.73 -13.04 16.50
CA VAL A 344 17.32 -12.91 16.11
C VAL A 344 16.94 -11.46 15.82
N LEU A 345 16.54 -11.19 14.59
CA LEU A 345 15.94 -9.93 14.18
C LEU A 345 14.48 -9.88 14.65
N ARG A 346 14.14 -8.97 15.57
CA ARG A 346 12.77 -8.79 16.08
C ARG A 346 12.20 -7.44 15.64
N PRO A 347 11.66 -7.30 14.41
CA PRO A 347 10.90 -6.10 14.06
C PRO A 347 9.62 -6.05 14.94
N PRO A 348 9.22 -4.87 15.44
CA PRO A 348 7.99 -4.74 16.19
C PRO A 348 6.79 -5.06 15.29
N LEU A 349 5.85 -5.82 15.80
CA LEU A 349 4.57 -6.06 15.14
C LEU A 349 3.58 -4.99 15.59
N ILE A 350 3.07 -4.24 14.63
CA ILE A 350 2.19 -3.12 14.91
C ILE A 350 0.75 -3.56 14.70
N SER A 351 -0.04 -3.51 15.77
CA SER A 351 -1.47 -3.80 15.75
C SER A 351 -2.20 -2.84 16.69
N LEU A 352 -3.46 -2.55 16.38
CA LEU A 352 -4.35 -1.78 17.26
C LEU A 352 -4.72 -2.52 18.56
N GLY A 353 -4.30 -3.77 18.75
CA GLY A 353 -4.46 -4.50 20.03
C GLY A 353 -5.91 -4.85 20.39
N LEU A 354 -6.81 -4.90 19.40
CA LEU A 354 -8.25 -5.10 19.61
C LEU A 354 -8.55 -6.56 20.04
N ARG A 355 -9.23 -6.74 21.19
CA ARG A 355 -9.58 -8.06 21.77
C ARG A 355 -10.99 -8.55 21.37
N GLY A 356 -11.21 -9.86 21.45
CA GLY A 356 -12.55 -10.49 21.34
C GLY A 356 -13.06 -10.74 19.92
N ARG A 357 -14.38 -10.78 19.73
CA ARG A 357 -15.02 -11.08 18.42
C ARG A 357 -14.61 -10.10 17.29
N LEU A 358 -14.15 -8.90 17.64
CA LEU A 358 -13.67 -7.89 16.70
C LEU A 358 -12.37 -8.30 15.98
N ALA A 359 -11.47 -9.06 16.62
CA ALA A 359 -10.23 -9.55 16.00
C ALA A 359 -10.44 -10.58 14.86
N ARG A 360 -11.67 -11.09 14.72
CA ARG A 360 -12.05 -12.05 13.66
C ARG A 360 -12.62 -11.37 12.41
N SER A 361 -12.81 -10.05 12.42
CA SER A 361 -13.27 -9.29 11.26
C SER A 361 -12.16 -9.20 10.20
N SER A 362 -12.47 -9.60 8.96
CA SER A 362 -11.56 -9.45 7.82
C SER A 362 -11.17 -7.99 7.55
N ALA A 363 -12.12 -7.07 7.73
CA ALA A 363 -11.89 -5.64 7.55
C ALA A 363 -10.88 -5.08 8.57
N LEU A 364 -10.95 -5.53 9.84
CA LEU A 364 -10.02 -5.08 10.88
C LEU A 364 -8.62 -5.67 10.69
N ARG A 365 -8.52 -6.90 10.19
CA ARG A 365 -7.23 -7.50 9.81
C ARG A 365 -6.55 -6.75 8.66
N ALA A 366 -7.32 -6.26 7.70
CA ALA A 366 -6.80 -5.41 6.63
C ALA A 366 -6.26 -4.08 7.15
N VAL A 367 -6.91 -3.49 8.16
CA VAL A 367 -6.43 -2.26 8.83
C VAL A 367 -5.13 -2.50 9.60
N ASP A 368 -5.04 -3.57 10.38
CA ASP A 368 -3.79 -3.90 11.09
C ASP A 368 -2.63 -4.15 10.10
N GLY A 369 -2.87 -4.87 8.99
CA GLY A 369 -1.86 -5.07 7.95
C GLY A 369 -1.44 -3.77 7.25
N ALA A 370 -2.39 -2.87 6.99
CA ALA A 370 -2.09 -1.55 6.44
C ALA A 370 -1.27 -0.70 7.43
N LEU A 371 -1.56 -0.77 8.73
CA LEU A 371 -0.81 -0.06 9.77
C LEU A 371 0.61 -0.61 9.92
N ASP A 372 0.82 -1.93 9.89
CA ASP A 372 2.16 -2.55 9.90
C ASP A 372 2.99 -2.08 8.70
N LEU A 373 2.39 -2.11 7.50
CA LEU A 373 3.04 -1.63 6.28
C LEU A 373 3.41 -0.14 6.38
N GLN A 374 2.49 0.70 6.83
CA GLN A 374 2.74 2.13 6.99
C GLN A 374 3.78 2.42 8.06
N TRP A 375 3.81 1.66 9.16
CA TRP A 375 4.81 1.84 10.20
C TRP A 375 6.23 1.57 9.67
N HIS A 376 6.41 0.49 8.92
CA HIS A 376 7.69 0.21 8.26
C HIS A 376 8.05 1.29 7.23
N THR A 377 7.06 1.80 6.52
CA THR A 377 7.26 2.89 5.55
C THR A 377 7.70 4.18 6.26
N ASP A 378 7.15 4.49 7.42
CA ASP A 378 7.60 5.62 8.25
C ASP A 378 9.08 5.46 8.64
N GLN A 379 9.55 4.25 8.96
CA GLN A 379 10.97 4.01 9.26
C GLN A 379 11.87 4.30 8.06
N LEU A 380 11.45 3.88 6.85
CA LEU A 380 12.16 4.21 5.61
C LEU A 380 12.24 5.72 5.38
N HIS A 381 11.14 6.44 5.66
CA HIS A 381 11.06 7.88 5.49
C HIS A 381 11.93 8.62 6.52
N ARG A 382 12.05 8.10 7.75
CA ARG A 382 12.98 8.60 8.76
C ARG A 382 14.43 8.46 8.30
N LEU A 383 14.82 7.27 7.86
CA LEU A 383 16.15 7.01 7.29
C LEU A 383 16.43 7.94 6.09
N GLY A 384 15.45 8.10 5.20
CA GLY A 384 15.52 9.03 4.09
C GLY A 384 15.60 10.50 4.52
N ALA A 385 15.08 10.87 5.68
CA ALA A 385 15.25 12.19 6.28
C ALA A 385 16.59 12.37 7.03
N GLY A 386 17.46 11.34 7.06
CA GLY A 386 18.72 11.35 7.81
C GLY A 386 18.56 11.05 9.30
N LEU A 387 17.38 10.59 9.73
CA LEU A 387 17.09 10.21 11.11
C LEU A 387 17.31 8.71 11.31
N ASP A 388 17.53 8.29 12.55
CA ASP A 388 17.54 6.87 12.90
C ASP A 388 16.13 6.28 12.97
N PRO A 389 15.98 4.95 12.73
CA PRO A 389 14.73 4.26 12.97
C PRO A 389 14.26 4.47 14.40
N ASP A 390 12.95 4.57 14.58
CA ASP A 390 12.29 4.68 15.88
C ASP A 390 11.41 3.43 16.10
N PRO A 391 11.97 2.37 16.71
CA PRO A 391 11.22 1.16 17.06
C PRO A 391 10.07 1.41 18.03
N ALA A 392 10.10 2.51 18.80
CA ALA A 392 9.11 2.88 19.79
C ALA A 392 7.99 3.76 19.23
N ARG A 393 8.02 4.06 17.92
CA ARG A 393 7.03 4.89 17.24
C ARG A 393 5.61 4.36 17.46
N SER A 394 4.75 5.23 18.01
CA SER A 394 3.37 4.89 18.36
C SER A 394 2.53 4.55 17.12
N PRO A 395 1.68 3.50 17.15
CA PRO A 395 0.75 3.17 16.07
C PRO A 395 -0.17 4.35 15.70
N TRP A 396 -0.49 5.22 16.66
CA TRP A 396 -1.31 6.42 16.44
C TRP A 396 -0.57 7.49 15.63
N SER A 397 0.73 7.66 15.85
CA SER A 397 1.55 8.57 15.05
C SER A 397 1.64 8.10 13.60
N THR A 398 1.74 6.79 13.38
CA THR A 398 1.66 6.18 12.05
C THR A 398 0.28 6.35 11.42
N ALA A 399 -0.81 6.16 12.17
CA ALA A 399 -2.17 6.41 11.65
C ALA A 399 -2.37 7.87 11.20
N VAL A 400 -1.84 8.84 11.96
CA VAL A 400 -1.87 10.26 11.58
C VAL A 400 -1.02 10.53 10.34
N THR A 401 0.17 9.94 10.26
CA THR A 401 1.06 10.10 9.09
C THR A 401 0.43 9.49 7.84
N MET A 402 -0.18 8.32 7.97
CA MET A 402 -0.96 7.65 6.92
C MET A 402 -2.09 8.54 6.40
N LEU A 403 -2.86 9.19 7.29
CA LEU A 403 -3.93 10.12 6.91
C LEU A 403 -3.39 11.36 6.20
N ARG A 404 -2.27 11.92 6.65
CA ARG A 404 -1.62 13.07 6.00
C ARG A 404 -1.10 12.73 4.60
N ARG A 405 -0.53 11.53 4.43
CA ARG A 405 0.12 11.09 3.18
C ARG A 405 -0.87 10.63 2.12
N ASN A 406 -1.86 9.81 2.51
CA ASN A 406 -2.80 9.20 1.57
C ASN A 406 -4.10 10.02 1.42
N GLY A 407 -4.26 11.09 2.20
CA GLY A 407 -5.50 11.85 2.30
C GLY A 407 -6.65 11.05 2.92
N PHE A 408 -7.77 11.72 3.23
CA PHE A 408 -8.99 11.05 3.70
C PHE A 408 -9.66 10.17 2.62
N ASP A 409 -9.26 10.32 1.35
CA ASP A 409 -9.82 9.58 0.21
C ASP A 409 -9.38 8.10 0.18
N ALA A 410 -8.35 7.69 0.93
CA ALA A 410 -7.97 6.27 1.08
C ALA A 410 -9.06 5.40 1.72
N PHE A 411 -10.04 6.02 2.39
CA PHE A 411 -11.23 5.35 2.93
C PHE A 411 -12.49 5.55 2.07
N ARG A 412 -12.39 6.25 0.93
CA ARG A 412 -13.51 6.47 0.01
C ARG A 412 -13.50 5.45 -1.11
N SER A 413 -14.46 4.53 -1.06
CA SER A 413 -14.99 3.90 -2.26
C SER A 413 -15.63 4.99 -3.12
N ARG A 414 -14.91 5.46 -4.17
CA ARG A 414 -15.51 6.27 -5.23
C ARG A 414 -16.54 5.42 -5.98
N ARG A 415 -17.72 5.99 -6.21
CA ARG A 415 -18.81 5.42 -7.00
C ARG A 415 -18.79 5.98 -8.42
N GLY A 416 -19.10 5.11 -9.39
CA GLY A 416 -19.55 5.42 -10.76
C GLY A 416 -18.64 4.77 -11.81
N ALA A 417 -19.11 4.10 -12.86
CA ALA A 417 -20.45 3.80 -13.37
C ALA A 417 -20.31 2.74 -14.49
N VAL A 418 -21.18 1.73 -14.55
CA VAL A 418 -21.84 1.12 -15.75
C VAL A 418 -22.94 0.20 -15.18
N GLY A 419 -24.14 0.24 -15.79
CA GLY A 419 -25.37 -0.40 -15.30
C GLY A 419 -25.39 -1.93 -15.36
N GLY A 420 -26.36 -2.52 -14.68
CA GLY A 420 -26.66 -3.95 -14.71
C GLY A 420 -27.18 -4.46 -13.36
N ASP A 421 -28.34 -5.10 -13.39
CA ASP A 421 -29.21 -5.48 -12.28
C ASP A 421 -28.69 -6.64 -11.37
N ARG A 422 -29.26 -6.74 -10.16
CA ARG A 422 -29.27 -7.85 -9.17
C ARG A 422 -27.96 -8.27 -8.47
N GLY A 423 -27.74 -7.73 -7.27
CA GLY A 423 -26.78 -8.22 -6.27
C GLY A 423 -27.20 -8.01 -4.81
N SER A 424 -27.86 -9.03 -4.23
CA SER A 424 -28.00 -9.38 -2.80
C SER A 424 -28.07 -8.27 -1.72
N THR A 425 -29.26 -8.14 -1.12
CA THR A 425 -29.60 -7.34 0.08
C THR A 425 -28.66 -7.57 1.28
N LYS A 426 -27.97 -8.71 1.35
CA LYS A 426 -27.06 -9.08 2.46
C LYS A 426 -25.77 -8.26 2.45
N PHE A 427 -25.21 -7.98 1.27
CA PHE A 427 -23.98 -7.20 1.09
C PHE A 427 -24.17 -5.73 1.51
N ARG A 428 -25.40 -5.20 1.32
CA ARG A 428 -25.77 -3.83 1.70
C ARG A 428 -25.94 -3.66 3.22
N ILE A 429 -26.33 -4.72 3.94
CA ILE A 429 -26.50 -4.72 5.40
C ILE A 429 -25.14 -4.78 6.11
N ASP A 430 -24.19 -5.58 5.60
CA ASP A 430 -22.87 -5.71 6.21
C ASP A 430 -22.01 -4.45 6.02
N LYS A 431 -22.10 -3.78 4.87
CA LYS A 431 -21.47 -2.48 4.63
C LYS A 431 -21.91 -1.41 5.63
N PHE A 432 -23.22 -1.33 5.90
CA PHE A 432 -23.79 -0.38 6.86
C PHE A 432 -23.33 -0.64 8.32
N ARG A 433 -23.09 -1.91 8.68
CA ARG A 433 -22.56 -2.28 10.01
C ARG A 433 -21.09 -1.88 10.16
N VAL A 434 -20.28 -2.05 9.11
CA VAL A 434 -18.86 -1.69 9.09
C VAL A 434 -18.69 -0.17 9.19
N GLU A 435 -19.43 0.61 8.40
CA GLU A 435 -19.38 2.08 8.43
C GLU A 435 -19.82 2.63 9.81
N ARG A 436 -20.86 2.05 10.41
CA ARG A 436 -21.30 2.43 11.76
C ARG A 436 -20.29 2.06 12.85
N ALA A 437 -19.56 0.96 12.69
CA ALA A 437 -18.50 0.56 13.61
C ALA A 437 -17.29 1.50 13.52
N ILE A 438 -16.87 1.88 12.31
CA ILE A 438 -15.78 2.85 12.10
C ILE A 438 -16.14 4.21 12.72
N GLY A 439 -17.34 4.72 12.45
CA GLY A 439 -17.81 5.97 13.06
C GLY A 439 -17.81 5.91 14.59
N ARG A 440 -18.30 4.80 15.17
CA ARG A 440 -18.46 4.65 16.63
C ARG A 440 -17.13 4.42 17.37
N TYR A 441 -16.17 3.73 16.77
CA TYR A 441 -14.97 3.23 17.47
C TYR A 441 -13.65 3.87 17.03
N LEU A 442 -13.61 4.54 15.87
CA LEU A 442 -12.40 5.23 15.39
C LEU A 442 -12.61 6.74 15.35
N VAL A 443 -13.70 7.18 14.73
CA VAL A 443 -13.94 8.62 14.48
C VAL A 443 -14.43 9.32 15.75
N ASN A 444 -15.50 8.83 16.37
CA ASN A 444 -16.09 9.49 17.55
C ASN A 444 -15.16 9.54 18.78
N PRO A 445 -14.37 8.49 19.11
CA PRO A 445 -13.41 8.56 20.21
C PRO A 445 -12.23 9.48 19.91
N GLY A 446 -11.79 9.57 18.64
CA GLY A 446 -10.75 10.50 18.21
C GLY A 446 -11.19 11.96 18.36
N PHE A 447 -12.42 12.28 17.97
CA PHE A 447 -13.01 13.60 18.23
C PHE A 447 -13.18 13.88 19.73
N ALA A 448 -13.62 12.90 20.52
CA ALA A 448 -13.72 13.05 21.97
C ALA A 448 -12.35 13.22 22.66
N ALA A 449 -11.28 12.63 22.12
CA ALA A 449 -9.92 12.81 22.62
C ALA A 449 -9.36 14.20 22.28
N LEU A 450 -9.65 14.71 21.07
CA LEU A 450 -9.30 16.08 20.65
C LEU A 450 -9.98 17.14 21.54
N ASP A 451 -11.25 16.92 21.90
CA ASP A 451 -11.98 17.79 22.83
C ASP A 451 -11.39 17.77 24.25
N ARG A 452 -10.91 16.60 24.70
CA ARG A 452 -10.33 16.39 26.04
C ARG A 452 -8.95 17.04 26.23
N ILE A 453 -8.23 17.31 25.13
CA ILE A 453 -6.93 18.03 25.13
C ILE A 453 -7.08 19.51 24.71
N GLY A 454 -8.31 20.05 24.72
CA GLY A 454 -8.56 21.47 24.48
C GLY A 454 -8.51 21.90 23.01
N VAL A 455 -8.34 20.98 22.06
CA VAL A 455 -8.43 21.26 20.63
C VAL A 455 -9.91 21.31 20.24
N ARG A 456 -10.56 22.42 20.59
CA ARG A 456 -11.92 22.71 20.13
C ARG A 456 -11.87 23.13 18.66
N SER A 457 -12.39 22.27 17.79
CA SER A 457 -12.87 22.72 16.49
C SER A 457 -13.93 23.79 16.74
N THR A 458 -13.71 25.01 16.25
CA THR A 458 -14.60 26.17 16.40
C THR A 458 -15.98 25.97 15.74
N PHE A 459 -16.26 24.80 15.17
CA PHE A 459 -17.39 24.54 14.28
C PHE A 459 -18.17 23.25 14.62
N ALA A 460 -18.14 22.77 15.86
CA ALA A 460 -18.93 21.62 16.29
C ALA A 460 -19.77 21.94 17.53
N THR A 461 -21.09 21.78 17.43
CA THR A 461 -22.01 21.82 18.56
C THR A 461 -22.88 20.57 18.59
N GLU A 462 -23.75 20.42 19.60
CA GLU A 462 -24.67 19.28 19.71
C GLU A 462 -26.10 19.67 19.30
N LEU A 463 -26.72 18.82 18.49
CA LEU A 463 -28.14 18.85 18.14
C LEU A 463 -28.84 17.66 18.80
N GLU A 464 -29.92 17.91 19.53
CA GLU A 464 -30.80 16.91 20.13
C GLU A 464 -32.10 16.82 19.31
N THR A 465 -32.42 15.61 18.84
CA THR A 465 -33.64 15.28 18.08
C THR A 465 -34.42 14.18 18.79
N ILE A 466 -35.72 14.05 18.51
CA ILE A 466 -36.52 12.93 19.04
C ILE A 466 -36.49 11.76 18.06
N GLY A 467 -36.06 10.59 18.53
CA GLY A 467 -35.95 9.39 17.70
C GLY A 467 -37.30 8.92 17.16
N ARG A 468 -37.57 9.05 15.85
CA ARG A 468 -38.89 8.77 15.25
C ARG A 468 -39.47 7.38 15.52
N LYS A 469 -38.62 6.38 15.78
CA LYS A 469 -39.04 4.99 16.09
C LYS A 469 -39.07 4.70 17.58
N SER A 470 -38.30 5.44 18.38
CA SER A 470 -38.08 5.13 19.80
C SER A 470 -38.72 6.13 20.75
N GLY A 471 -39.14 7.31 20.29
CA GLY A 471 -39.60 8.43 21.13
C GLY A 471 -38.51 9.06 22.02
N GLN A 472 -37.34 8.43 22.13
CA GLN A 472 -36.25 8.90 22.99
C GLN A 472 -35.39 10.00 22.35
N PRO A 473 -34.86 10.96 23.16
CA PRO A 473 -33.89 11.95 22.71
C PRO A 473 -32.61 11.34 22.12
N ARG A 474 -32.08 11.95 21.06
CA ARG A 474 -30.88 11.55 20.33
C ARG A 474 -30.00 12.76 20.08
N ARG A 475 -28.80 12.75 20.65
CA ARG A 475 -27.78 13.79 20.46
C ARG A 475 -26.83 13.42 19.35
N VAL A 476 -26.52 14.39 18.50
CA VAL A 476 -25.56 14.25 17.41
C VAL A 476 -24.68 15.49 17.34
N PRO A 477 -23.35 15.34 17.19
CA PRO A 477 -22.48 16.46 16.89
C PRO A 477 -22.79 16.95 15.47
N VAL A 478 -22.92 18.26 15.33
CA VAL A 478 -23.23 18.92 14.06
C VAL A 478 -22.33 20.13 13.87
N SER A 479 -21.98 20.40 12.62
CA SER A 479 -21.39 21.68 12.26
C SER A 479 -22.48 22.72 12.10
N VAL A 480 -22.26 23.88 12.71
CA VAL A 480 -23.25 24.94 12.82
C VAL A 480 -22.64 26.29 12.46
N ARG A 481 -23.43 27.14 11.82
CA ARG A 481 -23.19 28.59 11.73
C ARG A 481 -24.40 29.31 12.31
N PHE A 482 -24.22 30.06 13.38
CA PHE A 482 -25.28 30.85 14.00
C PHE A 482 -25.49 32.16 13.23
N ASP A 483 -26.72 32.66 13.26
CA ASP A 483 -27.12 33.99 12.81
C ASP A 483 -28.21 34.54 13.75
N ASP A 484 -28.74 35.72 13.45
CA ASP A 484 -29.59 36.50 14.36
C ASP A 484 -30.94 35.81 14.68
N GLU A 485 -31.42 34.94 13.78
CA GLU A 485 -32.71 34.26 13.92
C GLU A 485 -32.56 32.79 14.36
N GLY A 486 -31.34 32.25 14.38
CA GLY A 486 -31.16 30.82 14.54
C GLY A 486 -29.77 30.29 14.17
N ALA A 487 -29.77 29.27 13.33
CA ALA A 487 -28.57 28.67 12.81
C ALA A 487 -28.80 27.95 11.48
N TRP A 488 -27.71 27.76 10.75
CA TRP A 488 -27.62 26.82 9.65
C TRP A 488 -26.78 25.62 10.07
N ILE A 489 -27.24 24.43 9.68
CA ILE A 489 -26.54 23.17 9.83
C ILE A 489 -26.55 22.46 8.48
N ILE A 490 -25.53 21.66 8.19
CA ILE A 490 -25.57 20.77 7.01
C ILE A 490 -25.75 19.32 7.47
N CYS A 491 -26.87 18.71 7.09
CA CYS A 491 -27.13 17.30 7.30
C CYS A 491 -26.32 16.48 6.30
N GLN A 492 -25.14 16.01 6.72
CA GLN A 492 -24.15 15.45 5.79
C GLN A 492 -24.61 14.24 4.97
N HIS A 493 -25.58 13.49 5.50
CA HIS A 493 -26.17 12.32 4.84
C HIS A 493 -27.66 12.49 4.56
N GLY A 494 -28.21 13.70 4.69
CA GLY A 494 -29.60 14.03 4.39
C GLY A 494 -30.58 13.03 5.00
N MET A 495 -31.47 12.50 4.16
CA MET A 495 -32.49 11.52 4.54
C MET A 495 -31.95 10.12 4.85
N ARG A 496 -30.65 9.88 4.70
CA ARG A 496 -29.98 8.66 5.17
C ARG A 496 -29.43 8.79 6.58
N SER A 497 -29.37 10.00 7.13
CA SER A 497 -29.00 10.23 8.52
C SER A 497 -30.16 9.86 9.46
N GLY A 498 -29.82 9.33 10.64
CA GLY A 498 -30.81 9.02 11.67
C GLY A 498 -31.51 10.29 12.17
N TRP A 499 -30.74 11.38 12.36
CA TRP A 499 -31.27 12.64 12.89
C TRP A 499 -32.01 13.46 11.83
N GLY A 500 -31.64 13.43 10.56
CA GLY A 500 -32.42 14.06 9.48
C GLY A 500 -33.80 13.42 9.31
N ASN A 501 -33.89 12.09 9.44
CA ASN A 501 -35.17 11.40 9.51
C ASN A 501 -35.99 11.73 10.76
N ASN A 502 -35.31 12.02 11.88
CA ASN A 502 -35.97 12.45 13.11
C ASN A 502 -36.56 13.85 12.92
N VAL A 503 -35.79 14.80 12.38
CA VAL A 503 -36.23 16.18 12.09
C VAL A 503 -37.45 16.19 11.18
N ARG A 504 -37.46 15.37 10.11
CA ARG A 504 -38.64 15.27 9.23
C ARG A 504 -39.89 14.77 9.97
N ALA A 505 -39.73 13.86 10.93
CA ALA A 505 -40.86 13.29 11.67
C ALA A 505 -41.31 14.17 12.83
N ASN A 506 -40.36 14.90 13.45
CA ASN A 506 -40.60 15.86 14.51
C ASN A 506 -39.60 17.01 14.35
N PRO A 507 -40.04 18.19 13.89
CA PRO A 507 -39.17 19.33 13.68
C PRO A 507 -38.71 19.99 14.98
N ALA A 508 -39.31 19.65 16.13
CA ALA A 508 -38.86 20.18 17.42
C ALA A 508 -37.50 19.57 17.80
N VAL A 509 -36.51 20.44 17.97
CA VAL A 509 -35.14 20.07 18.31
C VAL A 509 -34.62 20.95 19.44
N ARG A 510 -33.46 20.57 19.99
CA ARG A 510 -32.66 21.47 20.81
C ARG A 510 -31.27 21.59 20.22
N LEU A 511 -30.74 22.80 20.20
CA LEU A 511 -29.41 23.07 19.68
C LEU A 511 -28.58 23.72 20.79
N ARG A 512 -27.35 23.24 20.95
CA ARG A 512 -26.44 23.77 21.97
C ARG A 512 -25.77 25.05 21.43
N GLN A 513 -25.92 26.16 22.14
CA GLN A 513 -25.29 27.45 21.81
C GLN A 513 -24.66 28.01 23.08
N ASN A 514 -23.38 28.37 23.03
CA ASN A 514 -22.62 28.90 24.18
C ASN A 514 -22.76 28.04 25.46
N GLY A 515 -22.71 26.72 25.30
CA GLY A 515 -22.81 25.77 26.40
C GLY A 515 -24.23 25.48 26.92
N ARG A 516 -25.25 26.27 26.52
CA ARG A 516 -26.65 26.10 26.92
C ARG A 516 -27.47 25.44 25.82
N TRP A 517 -28.50 24.69 26.20
CA TRP A 517 -29.46 24.11 25.26
C TRP A 517 -30.59 25.09 24.99
N ARG A 518 -30.83 25.40 23.72
CA ARG A 518 -31.94 26.24 23.29
C ARG A 518 -32.99 25.42 22.56
N ALA A 519 -34.26 25.73 22.79
CA ALA A 519 -35.36 25.11 22.06
C ALA A 519 -35.46 25.71 20.67
N ALA A 520 -35.66 24.86 19.66
CA ALA A 520 -35.71 25.32 18.27
C ALA A 520 -36.60 24.41 17.41
N THR A 521 -36.97 24.92 16.24
CA THR A 521 -37.55 24.14 15.15
C THR A 521 -36.52 23.98 14.04
N ALA A 522 -36.40 22.76 13.50
CA ALA A 522 -35.49 22.44 12.41
C ALA A 522 -36.28 22.10 11.14
N GLU A 523 -35.87 22.69 10.03
CA GLU A 523 -36.48 22.52 8.72
C GLU A 523 -35.42 22.10 7.69
N LEU A 524 -35.70 21.02 6.96
CA LEU A 524 -34.84 20.55 5.89
C LEU A 524 -35.08 21.41 4.64
N ARG A 525 -34.00 21.95 4.05
CA ARG A 525 -34.02 22.80 2.85
C ARG A 525 -33.30 22.07 1.71
N PRO A 526 -33.96 21.14 1.00
CA PRO A 526 -33.34 20.37 -0.08
C PRO A 526 -33.00 21.23 -1.31
N ASP A 527 -33.66 22.37 -1.47
CA ASP A 527 -33.47 23.28 -2.60
C ASP A 527 -32.38 24.35 -2.35
N ASP A 528 -31.75 24.37 -1.17
CA ASP A 528 -30.64 25.29 -0.84
C ASP A 528 -29.33 24.82 -1.48
N ASP A 529 -28.49 25.76 -1.93
CA ASP A 529 -27.15 25.45 -2.44
C ASP A 529 -26.23 25.07 -1.28
N VAL A 530 -26.12 23.76 -1.04
CA VAL A 530 -25.29 23.19 0.02
C VAL A 530 -23.81 23.52 -0.14
N VAL A 531 -23.32 23.73 -1.36
CA VAL A 531 -21.90 24.06 -1.60
C VAL A 531 -21.64 25.50 -1.23
N ALA A 532 -22.52 26.43 -1.64
CA ALA A 532 -22.48 27.81 -1.17
C ALA A 532 -22.65 27.89 0.35
N ARG A 533 -23.54 27.05 0.91
CA ARG A 533 -23.73 26.93 2.36
C ARG A 533 -22.45 26.49 3.05
N ALA A 534 -21.78 25.45 2.57
CA ALA A 534 -20.54 24.96 3.17
C ALA A 534 -19.39 25.99 3.12
N ARG A 535 -19.31 26.79 2.04
CA ARG A 535 -18.36 27.93 1.96
C ARG A 535 -18.60 28.94 3.07
N ALA A 536 -19.85 29.21 3.40
CA ALA A 536 -20.21 30.08 4.51
C ALA A 536 -19.80 29.51 5.88
N PHE A 537 -19.34 28.27 6.02
CA PHE A 537 -18.87 27.76 7.32
C PHE A 537 -17.38 28.03 7.52
N ALA A 538 -16.71 28.69 6.57
CA ALA A 538 -15.29 29.01 6.68
C ALA A 538 -15.03 30.16 7.68
N PRO A 539 -13.96 30.07 8.49
CA PRO A 539 -13.56 31.14 9.41
C PRO A 539 -13.06 32.39 8.69
N HIS A 540 -12.62 32.25 7.44
CA HIS A 540 -12.12 33.35 6.61
C HIS A 540 -12.47 33.11 5.13
N PRO A 541 -12.83 34.14 4.35
CA PRO A 541 -13.21 33.98 2.94
C PRO A 541 -12.16 33.25 2.08
N ALA A 542 -10.87 33.47 2.35
CA ALA A 542 -9.77 32.79 1.66
C ALA A 542 -9.75 31.26 1.84
N LEU A 543 -10.36 30.74 2.91
CA LEU A 543 -10.47 29.30 3.20
C LEU A 543 -11.79 28.68 2.73
N ALA A 544 -12.73 29.49 2.22
CA ALA A 544 -14.05 29.04 1.79
C ALA A 544 -14.03 27.89 0.76
N PRO A 545 -13.14 27.88 -0.26
CA PRO A 545 -13.04 26.76 -1.18
C PRO A 545 -12.58 25.46 -0.49
N LEU A 546 -11.63 25.57 0.44
CA LEU A 546 -11.09 24.42 1.18
C LEU A 546 -12.13 23.85 2.17
N THR A 547 -12.84 24.73 2.89
CA THR A 547 -13.93 24.32 3.80
C THR A 547 -15.06 23.62 3.04
N ALA A 548 -15.48 24.16 1.89
CA ALA A 548 -16.50 23.53 1.05
C ALA A 548 -16.06 22.18 0.48
N ALA A 549 -14.80 22.07 0.04
CA ALA A 549 -14.21 20.80 -0.37
C ALA A 549 -14.18 19.78 0.77
N GLY A 550 -13.88 20.21 2.00
CA GLY A 550 -13.90 19.38 3.21
C GLY A 550 -15.31 18.86 3.56
N PHE A 551 -16.34 19.71 3.47
CA PHE A 551 -17.73 19.27 3.64
C PHE A 551 -18.17 18.32 2.54
N ALA A 552 -17.92 18.64 1.26
CA ALA A 552 -18.19 17.74 0.14
C ALA A 552 -17.44 16.41 0.25
N ALA A 553 -16.31 16.38 0.97
CA ALA A 553 -15.55 15.16 1.24
C ALA A 553 -16.24 14.20 2.23
N LEU A 554 -17.01 14.74 3.18
CA LEU A 554 -17.63 13.99 4.28
C LEU A 554 -19.11 13.64 4.02
N GLN A 555 -19.68 14.20 2.96
CA GLN A 555 -21.11 14.17 2.66
C GLN A 555 -21.48 13.13 1.60
N THR A 556 -22.64 12.50 1.74
CA THR A 556 -23.13 11.49 0.76
C THR A 556 -24.38 11.91 0.02
N ASP A 557 -25.20 12.74 0.65
CA ASP A 557 -26.49 13.24 0.13
C ASP A 557 -26.89 14.45 1.00
N PRO A 558 -26.12 15.55 0.95
CA PRO A 558 -26.22 16.57 1.97
C PRO A 558 -27.45 17.44 1.75
N ILE A 559 -28.06 17.85 2.86
CA ILE A 559 -29.24 18.75 2.86
C ILE A 559 -28.97 19.85 3.87
N SER A 560 -29.16 21.11 3.49
CA SER A 560 -29.11 22.23 4.42
C SER A 560 -30.29 22.15 5.39
N VAL A 561 -30.05 22.49 6.65
CA VAL A 561 -31.06 22.50 7.70
C VAL A 561 -31.07 23.89 8.31
N ARG A 562 -32.22 24.55 8.22
CA ARG A 562 -32.47 25.79 8.94
C ARG A 562 -32.96 25.44 10.34
N VAL A 563 -32.31 25.99 11.36
CA VAL A 563 -32.78 25.87 12.74
C VAL A 563 -33.17 27.25 13.22
N THR A 564 -34.42 27.40 13.66
CA THR A 564 -34.97 28.67 14.17
C THR A 564 -35.26 28.51 15.65
N PHE A 565 -34.66 29.36 16.49
CA PHE A 565 -34.89 29.29 17.93
C PHE A 565 -36.32 29.69 18.28
N THR A 566 -36.95 28.94 19.18
CA THR A 566 -38.32 29.19 19.66
C THR A 566 -38.33 29.88 21.02
N ASP A 567 -37.17 30.04 21.65
CA ASP A 567 -36.97 30.80 22.88
C ASP A 567 -36.45 32.21 22.59
N ALA A 568 -36.80 33.18 23.44
CA ALA A 568 -36.34 34.56 23.29
C ALA A 568 -34.80 34.63 23.26
N PRO A 569 -34.20 35.49 22.42
CA PRO A 569 -32.76 35.63 22.35
C PRO A 569 -32.21 35.97 23.75
N PRO A 570 -31.07 35.39 24.15
CA PRO A 570 -30.47 35.73 25.43
C PRO A 570 -30.20 37.23 25.47
N SER A 571 -30.68 37.91 26.51
CA SER A 571 -30.36 39.31 26.78
C SER A 571 -28.84 39.47 26.77
N ALA A 572 -28.34 40.35 25.91
CA ALA A 572 -26.93 40.70 25.87
C ALA A 572 -26.57 41.43 27.18
N GLY A 573 -26.05 40.71 28.16
CA GLY A 573 -25.55 41.29 29.40
C GLY A 573 -25.53 40.33 30.60
N ALA A 574 -24.36 39.74 30.84
CA ALA A 574 -23.70 39.42 32.12
C ALA A 574 -22.68 38.29 31.92
#